data_AF-N1URM2-F1
#
_entry.id   AF-N1URM2-F1
#
_cell.length_a   1.000
_cell.length_b   1.000
_cell.length_c   1.000
_cell.angle_alpha   90.00
_cell.angle_beta   90.00
_cell.angle_gamma   90.00
#
_symmetry.space_group_name_H-M   'P 1'
#
loop_
_entity.id
_entity.type
_entity.pdbx_description
1 polymer ?
#
loop_
_entity_poly.entity_id
_entity_poly.type
_entity_poly.pdbx_seq_one_letter_code
_entity_poly.pdbx_strand_id
1 'polypeptide(L)' 'MSISFGIVWMEKIVVYKLETDVSFLDFDPITKKKFFAEILRILKKRII' A
#
# COMPACT_ATOMS: atom_id res chain seq x y z
N MET A 1 16.18 14.12 -8.20
CA MET A 1 15.10 14.24 -7.19
C MET A 1 13.78 13.69 -7.78
N SER A 2 13.81 12.50 -8.40
CA SER A 2 12.98 12.33 -9.63
C SER A 2 12.18 11.02 -9.76
N ILE A 3 12.44 9.99 -8.95
CA ILE A 3 11.72 8.69 -9.06
C ILE A 3 11.24 8.23 -7.67
N SER A 4 12.09 8.38 -6.66
CA SER A 4 11.79 8.04 -5.25
C SER A 4 10.59 8.82 -4.67
N PHE A 5 10.40 10.08 -5.06
CA PHE A 5 9.27 10.88 -4.56
C PHE A 5 7.92 10.40 -5.12
N GLY A 6 7.88 9.99 -6.40
CA GLY A 6 6.68 9.46 -7.05
C GLY A 6 6.25 8.11 -6.46
N ILE A 7 7.22 7.26 -6.09
CA ILE A 7 6.97 5.96 -5.44
C ILE A 7 6.35 6.18 -4.06
N VAL A 8 6.92 7.06 -3.23
CA VAL A 8 6.39 7.38 -1.89
C VAL A 8 4.98 7.97 -1.98
N TRP A 9 4.71 8.80 -2.99
CA TRP A 9 3.36 9.35 -3.24
C TRP A 9 2.35 8.26 -3.62
N MET A 10 2.73 7.32 -4.50
CA MET A 10 1.89 6.18 -4.86
C MET A 10 1.62 5.26 -3.66
N GLU A 11 2.63 4.96 -2.85
CA GLU A 11 2.46 4.18 -1.61
C GLU A 11 1.44 4.84 -0.68
N LYS A 12 1.54 6.16 -0.48
CA LYS A 12 0.57 6.91 0.34
C LYS A 12 -0.85 6.89 -0.23
N ILE A 13 -1.03 7.03 -1.54
CA ILE A 13 -2.36 6.98 -2.17
C ILE A 13 -2.99 5.60 -2.02
N VAL A 14 -2.22 4.53 -2.21
CA VAL A 14 -2.70 3.15 -2.08
C VAL A 14 -3.10 2.86 -0.63
N VAL A 15 -2.30 3.29 0.34
CA VAL A 15 -2.64 3.17 1.77
C VAL A 15 -3.89 3.94 2.11
N TYR A 16 -3.96 5.21 1.74
CA TYR A 16 -5.13 6.05 2.00
C TYR A 16 -6.40 5.46 1.38
N LYS A 17 -6.33 5.00 0.12
CA LYS A 17 -7.48 4.40 -0.57
C LYS A 17 -7.96 3.13 0.14
N LEU A 18 -7.03 2.27 0.57
CA LEU A 18 -7.35 1.06 1.33
C LEU A 18 -7.95 1.38 2.70
N GLU A 19 -7.44 2.37 3.42
CA GLU A 19 -7.99 2.78 4.72
C GLU A 19 -9.40 3.37 4.60
N THR A 20 -9.69 4.08 3.51
CA THR A 20 -11.02 4.65 3.23
C THR A 20 -11.99 3.65 2.59
N ASP A 21 -11.52 2.47 2.17
CA ASP A 21 -12.36 1.45 1.59
C ASP A 21 -13.12 0.72 2.70
N VAL A 22 -14.45 0.78 2.66
CA VAL A 22 -15.35 0.24 3.69
C VAL A 22 -15.10 -1.25 3.91
N SER A 23 -14.74 -1.97 2.84
CA SER A 23 -14.40 -3.39 2.86
C SER A 23 -13.10 -3.70 3.60
N PHE A 24 -12.21 -2.72 3.74
CA PHE A 24 -10.94 -2.88 4.45
C PHE A 24 -11.08 -2.58 5.95
N LEU A 25 -12.08 -1.82 6.38
CA LEU A 25 -12.30 -1.48 7.80
C LEU A 25 -12.55 -2.72 8.66
N ASP A 26 -13.27 -3.71 8.13
CA ASP A 26 -13.67 -4.93 8.85
C ASP A 26 -12.55 -5.97 9.00
N PHE A 27 -11.41 -5.79 8.31
CA PHE A 27 -10.29 -6.71 8.48
C PHE A 27 -9.62 -6.54 9.84
N ASP A 28 -9.24 -7.68 10.43
CA ASP A 28 -8.42 -7.68 11.63
C ASP A 28 -7.05 -7.02 11.36
N PRO A 29 -6.42 -6.42 12.39
CA PRO A 29 -5.15 -5.70 12.21
C PRO A 29 -4.00 -6.57 11.68
N ILE A 30 -4.02 -7.89 11.93
CA ILE A 30 -2.97 -8.81 11.47
C ILE A 30 -3.11 -9.04 9.97
N THR A 31 -4.33 -9.26 9.49
CA THR A 31 -4.62 -9.44 8.06
C THR A 31 -4.36 -8.16 7.28
N LYS A 32 -4.72 -6.99 7.81
CA LYS A 32 -4.35 -5.69 7.23
C LYS A 32 -2.84 -5.57 7.03
N LYS A 33 -2.04 -5.87 8.06
CA LYS A 33 -0.57 -5.82 7.97
C LYS A 33 -0.01 -6.79 6.91
N LYS A 34 -0.51 -8.02 6.83
CA LYS A 34 -0.08 -9.00 5.83
C LYS A 34 -0.39 -8.52 4.40
N PHE A 35 -1.60 -7.98 4.19
CA PHE A 35 -2.01 -7.45 2.90
C PHE A 35 -1.15 -6.26 2.46
N PHE A 36 -0.91 -5.30 3.36
CA PHE A 36 -0.03 -4.16 3.09
C PHE A 36 1.39 -4.60 2.74
N ALA A 37 1.96 -5.55 3.48
CA ALA A 37 3.28 -6.07 3.20
C ALA A 37 3.37 -6.73 1.81
N GLU A 38 2.32 -7.43 1.39
CA GLU A 38 2.27 -8.10 0.08
C GLU A 38 2.11 -7.11 -1.08
N ILE A 39 1.23 -6.10 -0.93
CA ILE A 39 1.10 -4.98 -1.89
C ILE A 39 2.46 -4.28 -2.06
N LEU A 40 3.13 -3.95 -0.96
CA LEU A 40 4.44 -3.30 -0.97
C LEU A 40 5.50 -4.15 -1.67
N ARG A 41 5.48 -5.47 -1.46
CA ARG A 41 6.38 -6.42 -2.11
C ARG A 41 6.17 -6.45 -3.62
N ILE A 42 4.92 -6.48 -4.08
CA ILE A 42 4.57 -6.47 -5.51
C ILE A 42 4.98 -5.15 -6.16
N LEU A 43 4.72 -4.02 -5.50
CA LEU A 43 5.11 -2.70 -5.99
C LEU A 43 6.64 -2.60 -6.15
N LYS A 44 7.40 -3.01 -5.13
CA LYS A 44 8.87 -3.04 -5.22
C LYS A 44 9.38 -3.91 -6.35
N LYS A 45 8.74 -5.07 -6.61
CA LYS A 45 9.09 -5.96 -7.73
C LYS A 45 8.77 -5.39 -9.11
N ARG A 46 7.77 -4.51 -9.23
CA ARG A 46 7.39 -3.89 -10.52
C ARG A 46 8.18 -2.62 -10.85
N ILE A 47 8.79 -2.01 -9.85
CA ILE A 47 9.57 -0.77 -9.99
C ILE A 47 11.04 -1.06 -10.33
N ILE A 48 11.56 -2.24 -9.98
CA ILE A 48 12.93 -2.69 -10.26
C ILE A 48 12.98 -3.44 -11.59
#